data_AF-A0A653CLG3-F1
#
_entry.id   AF-A0A653CLG3-F1
#
_cell.length_a   1.000
_cell.length_b   1.000
_cell.length_c   1.000
_cell.angle_alpha   90.00
_cell.angle_beta   90.00
_cell.angle_gamma   90.00
#
_symmetry.space_group_name_H-M   'P 1'
#
loop_
_entity.id
_entity.type
_entity.pdbx_description
1 polymer ?
#
loop_
_entity_poly.entity_id
_entity_poly.type
_entity_poly.pdbx_seq_one_letter_code
_entity_poly.pdbx_strand_id
1 'polypeptide(L)'
;MEEFPQVYNFSANKSKLLVPMNNFADFTKLEYTHFKAAVWYQILFLVKTKYIYEILKFLVQTIPAFLIEPLVTLAGWNISIKKVNAKLNKIAAVLSYFLLNEWDIESKNVFEIWQKLNVNDREIFRFDLSSIETRSYYTNLMNGLKKYTLKEDTNEYRRRQEVNVRLIVLHCTVKKIIFGVTTYTLFKGIKGILLSS
;
A
#
# COMPACT_ATOMS: atom_id res chain seq x y z
N MET A 1 34.60 1.60 34.05
CA MET A 1 33.83 2.03 32.86
C MET A 1 32.43 1.51 33.08
N GLU A 2 31.41 2.38 33.03
CA GLU A 2 30.03 1.90 33.05
C GLU A 2 29.80 1.03 31.81
N GLU A 3 29.52 -0.25 32.03
CA GLU A 3 29.20 -1.18 30.96
C GLU A 3 27.74 -0.92 30.57
N PHE A 4 27.53 -0.25 29.44
CA PHE A 4 26.19 0.01 28.94
C PHE A 4 25.47 -1.33 28.69
N PRO A 5 24.19 -1.45 29.05
CA PRO A 5 23.44 -2.67 28.82
C PRO A 5 23.41 -3.00 27.33
N GLN A 6 23.68 -4.26 26.99
CA GLN A 6 23.58 -4.71 25.60
C GLN A 6 22.14 -4.58 25.12
N VAL A 7 21.96 -3.89 24.00
CA VAL A 7 20.65 -3.74 23.35
C VAL A 7 20.43 -4.91 22.40
N TYR A 8 19.31 -5.60 22.56
CA TYR A 8 18.85 -6.67 21.68
C TYR A 8 17.65 -6.17 20.88
N ASN A 9 17.93 -5.63 19.69
CA ASN A 9 16.95 -5.14 18.75
C ASN A 9 17.06 -5.93 17.44
N PHE A 10 15.93 -6.03 16.75
CA PHE A 10 15.86 -6.64 15.44
C PHE A 10 15.44 -5.60 14.41
N SER A 11 15.98 -5.72 13.20
CA SER A 11 15.52 -4.96 12.06
C SER A 11 15.31 -5.87 10.86
N ALA A 12 14.37 -5.50 10.00
CA ALA A 12 14.16 -6.23 8.77
C ALA A 12 15.38 -6.17 7.83
N ASN A 13 16.37 -5.32 8.13
CA ASN A 13 17.59 -5.20 7.35
C ASN A 13 18.26 -6.59 7.24
N LYS A 14 18.68 -6.96 6.02
CA LYS A 14 19.26 -8.28 5.68
C LYS A 14 18.31 -9.49 5.88
N SER A 15 17.01 -9.28 6.05
CA SER A 15 15.99 -10.34 6.11
C SER A 15 15.08 -10.34 4.87
N LYS A 16 14.35 -11.44 4.64
CA LYS A 16 13.33 -11.54 3.58
C LYS A 16 12.10 -10.65 3.82
N LEU A 17 11.97 -10.08 5.02
CA LEU A 17 10.87 -9.19 5.38
C LEU A 17 11.04 -7.79 4.80
N LEU A 18 12.30 -7.38 4.51
CA LEU A 18 12.57 -6.11 3.84
C LEU A 18 12.20 -6.24 2.36
N VAL A 19 11.04 -5.69 2.01
CA VAL A 19 10.60 -5.65 0.62
C VAL A 19 11.09 -4.34 0.00
N PRO A 20 11.88 -4.39 -1.09
CA PRO A 20 12.33 -3.18 -1.75
C PRO A 20 11.16 -2.48 -2.44
N MET A 21 11.24 -1.14 -2.55
CA MET A 21 10.16 -0.28 -3.07
C MET A 21 9.58 -0.75 -4.41
N ASN A 22 10.42 -1.29 -5.30
CA ASN A 22 10.03 -1.82 -6.61
C ASN A 22 9.18 -3.10 -6.54
N ASN A 23 9.31 -3.88 -5.47
CA ASN A 23 8.57 -5.13 -5.26
C ASN A 23 7.28 -4.91 -4.48
N PHE A 24 6.98 -3.67 -4.04
CA PHE A 24 5.69 -3.38 -3.40
C PHE A 24 4.50 -3.57 -4.35
N ALA A 25 4.71 -3.55 -5.66
CA ALA A 25 3.67 -3.91 -6.62
C ALA A 25 3.19 -5.36 -6.43
N ASP A 26 4.03 -6.28 -5.93
CA ASP A 26 3.58 -7.64 -5.63
C ASP A 26 2.67 -7.71 -4.39
N PHE A 27 2.72 -6.70 -3.51
CA PHE A 27 1.71 -6.56 -2.46
C PHE A 27 0.33 -6.21 -2.99
N THR A 28 0.22 -5.57 -4.15
CA THR A 28 -1.09 -5.38 -4.81
C THR A 28 -1.69 -6.69 -5.34
N LYS A 29 -0.87 -7.75 -5.44
CA LYS A 29 -1.29 -9.13 -5.78
C LYS A 29 -1.50 -10.00 -4.54
N LEU A 30 -1.25 -9.49 -3.33
CA LEU A 30 -1.67 -10.20 -2.12
C LEU A 30 -3.19 -10.27 -2.15
N GLU A 31 -3.73 -11.47 -1.97
CA GLU A 31 -5.17 -11.72 -1.88
C GLU A 31 -5.72 -11.18 -0.55
N TYR A 32 -5.69 -9.86 -0.36
CA TYR A 32 -6.41 -9.24 0.74
C TYR A 32 -7.73 -8.69 0.25
N THR A 33 -8.79 -8.97 1.01
CA THR A 33 -10.08 -8.30 0.86
C THR A 33 -9.90 -6.79 1.05
N HIS A 34 -10.59 -5.95 0.30
CA HIS A 34 -10.53 -4.51 0.54
C HIS A 34 -11.09 -4.16 1.93
N PHE A 35 -10.67 -3.02 2.49
CA PHE A 35 -11.27 -2.53 3.74
C PHE A 35 -12.78 -2.34 3.57
N LYS A 36 -13.54 -2.58 4.63
CA LYS A 36 -15.01 -2.47 4.62
C LYS A 36 -15.49 -1.08 4.19
N ALA A 37 -14.73 -0.04 4.55
CA ALA A 37 -15.03 1.34 4.20
C ALA A 37 -14.47 1.79 2.84
N ALA A 38 -13.89 0.87 2.04
CA ALA A 38 -13.34 1.21 0.74
C ALA A 38 -14.47 1.52 -0.26
N VAL A 39 -14.46 2.75 -0.78
CA VAL A 39 -15.40 3.22 -1.82
C VAL A 39 -14.87 2.91 -3.23
N TRP A 40 -13.56 2.66 -3.36
CA TRP A 40 -12.87 2.40 -4.62
C TRP A 40 -11.78 1.34 -4.45
N TYR A 41 -11.31 0.75 -5.56
CA TYR A 41 -10.17 -0.17 -5.57
C TYR A 41 -8.92 0.52 -5.02
N GLN A 42 -8.27 -0.10 -4.04
CA GLN A 42 -7.14 0.51 -3.33
C GLN A 42 -5.87 0.36 -4.15
N ILE A 43 -5.31 1.49 -4.59
CA ILE A 43 -4.07 1.54 -5.34
C ILE A 43 -3.06 2.33 -4.54
N LEU A 44 -1.85 1.80 -4.44
CA LEU A 44 -0.74 2.47 -3.80
C LEU A 44 0.33 2.77 -4.85
N PHE A 45 0.71 4.04 -4.95
CA PHE A 45 1.86 4.48 -5.73
C PHE A 45 2.94 4.96 -4.78
N LEU A 46 4.10 4.31 -4.82
CA LEU A 46 5.27 4.74 -4.08
C LEU A 46 6.25 5.38 -5.07
N VAL A 47 6.57 6.65 -4.83
CA VAL A 47 7.45 7.44 -5.69
C VAL A 47 8.54 8.08 -4.85
N LYS A 48 9.76 8.09 -5.38
CA LYS A 48 10.93 8.63 -4.67
C LYS A 48 11.02 10.15 -4.73
N THR A 49 10.44 10.77 -5.76
CA THR A 49 10.57 12.21 -6.00
C THR A 49 9.29 12.97 -5.68
N LYS A 50 9.44 14.10 -4.98
CA LYS A 50 8.32 14.97 -4.59
C LYS A 50 7.57 15.55 -5.79
N TYR A 51 8.27 15.88 -6.87
CA TYR A 51 7.66 16.43 -8.08
C TYR A 51 6.70 15.44 -8.74
N ILE A 52 7.14 14.18 -8.93
CA ILE A 52 6.28 13.13 -9.50
C ILE A 52 5.11 12.85 -8.55
N TYR A 53 5.34 12.85 -7.24
CA TYR A 53 4.27 12.69 -6.25
C TYR A 53 3.17 13.75 -6.40
N GLU A 54 3.52 15.04 -6.48
CA GLU A 54 2.53 16.10 -6.61
C GLU A 54 1.78 16.03 -7.95
N ILE A 55 2.47 15.70 -9.05
CA ILE A 55 1.82 15.49 -10.36
C ILE A 55 0.81 14.32 -10.27
N LEU A 56 1.22 13.17 -9.75
CA LEU A 56 0.34 12.00 -9.64
C LEU A 56 -0.82 12.27 -8.68
N LYS A 57 -0.56 12.91 -7.55
CA LYS A 57 -1.61 13.33 -6.60
C LYS A 57 -2.61 14.26 -7.26
N PHE A 58 -2.14 15.24 -8.04
CA PHE A 58 -3.03 16.13 -8.79
C PHE A 58 -3.90 15.35 -9.79
N LEU A 59 -3.29 14.49 -10.60
CA LEU A 59 -3.98 13.72 -11.64
C LEU A 59 -4.95 12.66 -11.10
N VAL A 60 -4.57 11.94 -10.04
CA VAL A 60 -5.29 10.76 -9.55
C VAL A 60 -6.20 11.07 -8.35
N GLN A 61 -5.91 12.12 -7.57
CA GLN A 61 -6.71 12.49 -6.41
C GLN A 61 -7.47 13.80 -6.62
N THR A 62 -6.81 14.87 -7.09
CA THR A 62 -7.42 16.20 -7.18
C THR A 62 -8.43 16.30 -8.32
N ILE A 63 -8.04 15.94 -9.55
CA ILE A 63 -8.94 15.99 -10.72
C ILE A 63 -10.18 15.10 -10.49
N PRO A 64 -10.06 13.82 -10.08
CA PRO A 64 -11.23 12.98 -9.89
C PRO A 64 -12.11 13.46 -8.74
N ALA A 65 -11.54 13.97 -7.65
CA ALA A 65 -12.35 14.55 -6.57
C ALA A 65 -13.17 15.75 -7.04
N PHE A 66 -12.60 16.62 -7.88
CA PHE A 66 -13.35 17.77 -8.40
C PHE A 66 -14.50 17.35 -9.32
N LEU A 67 -14.31 16.31 -10.13
CA LEU A 67 -15.33 15.79 -11.04
C LEU A 67 -16.42 14.99 -10.33
N ILE A 68 -16.05 14.21 -9.30
CA ILE A 68 -16.93 13.23 -8.65
C ILE A 68 -17.66 13.80 -7.43
N GLU A 69 -17.07 14.75 -6.68
CA GLU A 69 -17.72 15.32 -5.47
C GLU A 69 -19.13 15.88 -5.74
N PRO A 70 -19.39 16.61 -6.85
CA PRO A 70 -20.74 17.07 -7.18
C PRO A 70 -21.69 15.91 -7.46
N LEU A 71 -21.24 14.87 -8.16
CA LEU A 71 -22.04 13.69 -8.49
C LEU A 71 -22.44 12.91 -7.24
N VAL A 72 -21.51 12.75 -6.29
CA VAL A 72 -21.75 12.11 -4.99
C VAL A 72 -22.76 12.92 -4.17
N THR A 73 -22.63 14.25 -4.18
CA THR A 73 -23.57 15.14 -3.49
C THR A 73 -24.98 15.07 -4.10
N LEU A 74 -25.07 15.08 -5.43
CA LEU A 74 -26.34 14.95 -6.17
C LEU A 74 -26.98 13.57 -5.99
N ALA A 75 -26.18 12.52 -5.86
CA ALA A 75 -26.65 11.17 -5.53
C ALA A 75 -27.09 11.00 -4.06
N GLY A 76 -27.02 12.07 -3.25
CA GLY A 76 -27.41 12.05 -1.84
C GLY A 76 -26.45 11.29 -0.92
N TRP A 77 -25.23 10.98 -1.40
CA TRP A 77 -24.24 10.28 -0.59
C TRP A 77 -23.52 11.26 0.33
N ASN A 78 -23.50 10.96 1.63
CA ASN A 78 -22.84 11.80 2.64
C ASN A 78 -21.33 11.48 2.76
N ILE A 79 -20.63 11.45 1.64
CA ILE A 79 -19.18 11.18 1.57
C ILE A 79 -18.51 12.41 0.97
N SER A 80 -17.49 12.96 1.66
CA SER A 80 -16.65 14.01 1.09
C SER A 80 -15.29 13.45 0.70
N ILE A 81 -15.07 13.31 -0.61
CA ILE A 81 -13.81 12.86 -1.22
C ILE A 81 -12.69 13.84 -0.87
N LYS A 82 -13.00 15.14 -0.81
CA LYS A 82 -12.03 16.16 -0.37
C LYS A 82 -11.53 15.90 1.05
N LYS A 83 -12.42 15.56 2.00
CA LYS A 83 -12.03 15.20 3.37
C LYS A 83 -11.20 13.93 3.42
N VAL A 84 -11.53 12.93 2.58
CA VAL A 84 -10.74 11.70 2.45
C VAL A 84 -9.33 12.00 1.95
N ASN A 85 -9.21 12.76 0.86
CA ASN A 85 -7.92 13.17 0.30
C ASN A 85 -7.08 13.97 1.30
N ALA A 86 -7.69 14.87 2.08
CA ALA A 86 -6.99 15.62 3.11
C ALA A 86 -6.40 14.69 4.20
N LYS A 87 -7.11 13.65 4.61
CA LYS A 87 -6.59 12.62 5.54
C LYS A 87 -5.44 11.84 4.91
N LEU A 88 -5.60 11.41 3.66
CA LEU A 88 -4.55 10.68 2.93
C LEU A 88 -3.27 11.52 2.80
N ASN A 89 -3.39 12.82 2.53
CA ASN A 89 -2.24 13.73 2.44
C ASN A 89 -1.50 13.85 3.77
N LYS A 90 -2.22 13.92 4.91
CA LYS A 90 -1.59 13.94 6.23
C LYS A 90 -0.83 12.64 6.51
N ILE A 91 -1.44 11.49 6.20
CA ILE A 91 -0.80 10.18 6.35
C ILE A 91 0.44 10.10 5.47
N ALA A 92 0.33 10.50 4.20
CA ALA A 92 1.46 10.48 3.27
C ALA A 92 2.61 11.39 3.72
N ALA A 93 2.31 12.58 4.27
CA ALA A 93 3.33 13.48 4.81
C ALA A 93 4.13 12.83 5.95
N VAL A 94 3.44 12.19 6.90
CA VAL A 94 4.10 11.48 8.01
C VAL A 94 4.88 10.27 7.50
N LEU A 95 4.28 9.44 6.64
CA LEU A 95 4.93 8.25 6.10
C LEU A 95 6.11 8.56 5.20
N SER A 96 6.14 9.71 4.53
CA SER A 96 7.23 10.10 3.63
C SER A 96 8.59 10.10 4.34
N TYR A 97 8.63 10.53 5.60
CA TYR A 97 9.84 10.51 6.41
C TYR A 97 10.35 9.08 6.63
N PHE A 98 9.46 8.13 6.90
CA PHE A 98 9.85 6.74 7.16
C PHE A 98 10.16 5.96 5.88
N LEU A 99 9.45 6.26 4.79
CA LEU A 99 9.54 5.52 3.53
C LEU A 99 10.69 5.99 2.62
N LEU A 100 11.08 7.27 2.70
CA LEU A 100 12.10 7.85 1.81
C LEU A 100 13.50 7.86 2.42
N ASN A 101 13.62 7.64 3.72
CA ASN A 101 14.91 7.50 4.40
C ASN A 101 15.26 6.03 4.58
N GLU A 102 16.55 5.72 4.46
CA GLU A 102 17.08 4.41 4.81
C GLU A 102 17.38 4.37 6.31
N TRP A 103 16.93 3.29 6.96
CA TRP A 103 17.12 3.08 8.39
C TRP A 103 17.98 1.85 8.56
N ASP A 104 19.28 2.05 8.81
CA ASP A 104 20.12 0.96 9.26
C ASP A 104 20.02 0.85 10.78
N ILE A 105 19.39 -0.24 11.22
CA ILE A 105 19.25 -0.58 12.61
C ILE A 105 20.10 -1.82 12.82
N GLU A 106 21.21 -1.65 13.55
CA GLU A 106 22.14 -2.72 13.88
C GLU A 106 21.43 -3.81 14.70
N SER A 107 21.57 -5.06 14.29
CA SER A 107 20.92 -6.23 14.90
C SER A 107 21.93 -7.35 15.23
N LYS A 108 23.21 -6.99 15.32
CA LYS A 108 24.34 -7.92 15.49
C LYS A 108 24.22 -8.76 16.77
N ASN A 109 23.87 -8.14 17.89
CA ASN A 109 23.77 -8.81 19.19
C ASN A 109 22.74 -9.96 19.18
N VAL A 110 21.60 -9.76 18.52
CA VAL A 110 20.54 -10.79 18.41
C VAL A 110 21.02 -11.96 17.54
N PHE A 111 21.71 -11.67 16.44
CA PHE A 111 22.26 -12.70 15.56
C PHE A 111 23.34 -13.53 16.26
N GLU A 112 24.23 -12.89 17.03
CA GLU A 112 25.26 -13.59 17.80
C GLU A 112 24.66 -14.50 18.87
N ILE A 113 23.61 -14.07 19.57
CA ILE A 113 22.91 -14.93 20.53
C ILE A 113 22.26 -16.11 19.81
N TRP A 114 21.57 -15.87 18.69
CA TRP A 114 20.95 -16.95 17.91
C TRP A 114 21.96 -18.03 17.53
N GLN A 115 23.16 -17.64 17.12
CA GLN A 115 24.24 -18.58 16.79
C GLN A 115 24.75 -19.38 17.99
N LYS A 116 24.76 -18.78 19.18
CA LYS A 116 25.20 -19.42 20.43
C LYS A 116 24.16 -20.40 21.01
N LEU A 117 22.89 -20.29 20.64
CA LEU A 117 21.85 -21.22 21.09
C LEU A 117 22.05 -22.61 20.49
N ASN A 118 21.84 -23.64 21.31
CA ASN A 118 21.79 -25.03 20.87
C ASN A 118 20.47 -25.31 20.12
N VAL A 119 20.35 -26.49 19.49
CA VAL A 119 19.18 -26.85 18.68
C VAL A 119 17.88 -26.85 19.51
N ASN A 120 17.91 -27.38 20.74
CA ASN A 120 16.75 -27.44 21.62
C ASN A 120 16.26 -26.04 22.00
N ASP A 121 17.18 -25.13 22.35
CA ASP A 121 16.85 -23.76 22.74
C ASP A 121 16.32 -22.95 21.55
N ARG A 122 16.83 -23.20 20.34
CA ARG A 122 16.29 -22.59 19.11
C ARG A 122 14.87 -23.05 18.81
N GLU A 123 14.53 -24.29 19.16
CA GLU A 123 13.16 -24.80 19.01
C GLU A 123 12.19 -24.18 20.01
N ILE A 124 12.64 -23.98 21.26
CA ILE A 124 11.85 -23.34 22.32
C ILE A 124 11.69 -21.84 22.04
N PHE A 125 12.75 -21.16 21.62
CA PHE A 125 12.79 -19.71 21.41
C PHE A 125 12.95 -19.37 19.92
N ARG A 126 11.90 -19.56 19.12
CA ARG A 126 11.94 -19.25 17.68
C ARG A 126 11.86 -17.73 17.43
N PHE A 127 13.00 -17.04 17.45
CA PHE A 127 13.10 -15.62 17.11
C PHE A 127 13.93 -15.33 15.84
N ASP A 128 14.28 -16.36 15.08
CA ASP A 128 14.89 -16.17 13.76
C ASP A 128 13.86 -15.77 12.70
N LEU A 129 13.81 -14.47 12.44
CA LEU A 129 12.91 -13.88 11.47
C LEU A 129 13.40 -14.07 10.02
N SER A 130 14.61 -14.60 9.78
CA SER A 130 15.09 -14.95 8.43
C SER A 130 14.33 -16.13 7.83
N SER A 131 13.75 -16.97 8.69
CA SER A 131 12.94 -18.12 8.33
C SER A 131 11.50 -17.77 7.93
N ILE A 132 11.05 -16.53 8.19
CA ILE A 132 9.67 -16.12 7.93
C ILE A 132 9.40 -15.99 6.43
N GLU A 133 8.30 -16.60 6.01
CA GLU A 133 7.77 -16.46 4.66
C GLU A 133 7.06 -15.10 4.52
N THR A 134 7.58 -14.27 3.61
CA THR A 134 7.17 -12.88 3.42
C THR A 134 5.68 -12.75 3.11
N ARG A 135 5.12 -13.55 2.21
CA ARG A 135 3.70 -13.45 1.81
C ARG A 135 2.76 -13.74 2.98
N SER A 136 3.01 -14.79 3.75
CA SER A 136 2.24 -15.17 4.95
C SER A 136 2.32 -14.09 6.01
N TYR A 137 3.52 -13.54 6.25
CA TYR A 137 3.71 -12.43 7.18
C TYR A 137 2.83 -11.23 6.84
N TYR A 138 2.91 -10.71 5.60
CA TYR A 138 2.13 -9.54 5.20
C TYR A 138 0.62 -9.82 5.11
N THR A 139 0.23 -11.06 4.77
CA THR A 139 -1.18 -11.47 4.79
C THR A 139 -1.75 -11.44 6.21
N ASN A 140 -1.02 -12.02 7.16
CA ASN A 140 -1.41 -12.02 8.58
C ASN A 140 -1.38 -10.61 9.18
N LEU A 141 -0.38 -9.80 8.82
CA LEU A 141 -0.30 -8.39 9.20
C LEU A 141 -1.53 -7.62 8.73
N MET A 142 -1.94 -7.77 7.48
CA MET A 142 -3.10 -7.09 6.92
C MET A 142 -4.41 -7.55 7.58
N ASN A 143 -4.55 -8.85 7.84
CA ASN A 143 -5.71 -9.39 8.56
C ASN A 143 -5.76 -8.91 10.02
N GLY A 144 -4.61 -8.84 10.69
CA GLY A 144 -4.48 -8.29 12.03
C GLY A 144 -4.85 -6.81 12.08
N LEU A 145 -4.38 -6.01 11.12
CA LEU A 145 -4.73 -4.59 11.00
C LEU A 145 -6.26 -4.40 10.88
N LYS A 146 -6.91 -5.19 10.04
CA LYS A 146 -8.37 -5.16 9.88
C LYS A 146 -9.10 -5.51 11.16
N LYS A 147 -8.70 -6.61 11.80
CA LYS A 147 -9.39 -7.12 12.99
C LYS A 147 -9.18 -6.22 14.21
N TYR A 148 -7.94 -5.82 14.48
CA TYR A 148 -7.59 -5.17 15.75
C TYR A 148 -7.54 -3.64 15.65
N THR A 149 -7.05 -3.08 14.54
CA THR A 149 -6.96 -1.62 14.36
C THR A 149 -8.26 -1.05 13.80
N LEU A 150 -8.78 -1.67 12.73
CA LEU A 150 -10.00 -1.19 12.07
C LEU A 150 -11.29 -1.78 12.66
N LYS A 151 -11.17 -2.73 13.61
CA LYS A 151 -12.30 -3.41 14.27
C LYS A 151 -13.32 -3.97 13.28
N GLU A 152 -12.85 -4.47 12.15
CA GLU A 152 -13.70 -5.05 11.12
C GLU A 152 -14.13 -6.48 11.50
N ASP A 153 -15.43 -6.75 11.46
CA ASP A 153 -15.95 -8.09 11.74
C ASP A 153 -15.63 -9.10 10.63
N THR A 154 -14.77 -10.08 10.91
CA THR A 154 -14.34 -11.11 9.96
C THR A 154 -15.42 -12.13 9.58
N ASN A 155 -16.60 -12.10 10.23
CA ASN A 155 -17.66 -13.09 10.03
C ASN A 155 -18.24 -13.13 8.60
N GLU A 156 -18.12 -12.05 7.82
CA GLU A 156 -18.66 -11.96 6.44
C GLU A 156 -17.58 -12.06 5.34
N TYR A 157 -16.62 -12.98 5.47
CA TYR A 157 -15.52 -13.10 4.50
C TYR A 157 -15.99 -13.26 3.04
N ARG A 158 -17.00 -14.13 2.78
CA ARG A 158 -17.52 -14.39 1.42
C ARG A 158 -18.13 -13.15 0.78
N ARG A 159 -19.00 -12.43 1.50
CA ARG A 159 -19.61 -11.18 1.02
C ARG A 159 -18.54 -10.13 0.68
N ARG A 160 -17.47 -10.05 1.47
CA ARG A 160 -16.35 -9.13 1.23
C ARG A 160 -15.57 -9.47 -0.04
N GLN A 161 -15.42 -10.76 -0.36
CA GLN A 161 -14.80 -11.17 -1.62
C GLN A 161 -15.63 -10.73 -2.83
N GLU A 162 -16.96 -10.88 -2.77
CA GLU A 162 -17.85 -10.46 -3.87
C GLU A 162 -17.79 -8.95 -4.11
N VAL A 163 -17.84 -8.14 -3.04
CA VAL A 163 -17.70 -6.67 -3.14
C VAL A 163 -16.33 -6.31 -3.70
N ASN A 164 -15.27 -6.98 -3.27
CA ASN A 164 -13.91 -6.77 -3.76
C ASN A 164 -13.82 -7.04 -5.28
N VAL A 165 -14.36 -8.16 -5.76
CA VAL A 165 -14.39 -8.48 -7.19
C VAL A 165 -15.12 -7.40 -7.98
N ARG A 166 -16.26 -6.89 -7.47
CA ARG A 166 -16.99 -5.79 -8.11
C ARG A 166 -16.15 -4.50 -8.20
N LEU A 167 -15.45 -4.14 -7.13
CA LEU A 167 -14.56 -2.96 -7.12
C LEU A 167 -13.38 -3.13 -8.10
N ILE A 168 -12.81 -4.33 -8.19
CA ILE A 168 -11.75 -4.66 -9.16
C ILE A 168 -12.27 -4.52 -10.59
N VAL A 169 -13.41 -5.13 -10.90
CA VAL A 169 -14.03 -5.06 -12.24
C VAL A 169 -14.34 -3.61 -12.60
N LEU A 170 -14.91 -2.84 -11.68
CA LEU A 170 -15.18 -1.42 -11.87
C LEU A 170 -13.89 -0.66 -12.17
N HIS A 171 -12.84 -0.85 -11.38
CA HIS A 171 -11.55 -0.20 -11.58
C HIS A 171 -10.92 -0.53 -12.94
N CYS A 172 -10.89 -1.82 -13.31
CA CYS A 172 -10.38 -2.27 -14.60
C CYS A 172 -11.19 -1.70 -15.77
N THR A 173 -12.52 -1.60 -15.62
CA THR A 173 -13.41 -1.04 -16.64
C THR A 173 -13.14 0.45 -16.84
N VAL A 174 -13.10 1.23 -15.75
CA VAL A 174 -12.78 2.66 -15.82
C VAL A 174 -11.39 2.90 -16.41
N LYS A 175 -10.39 2.10 -16.03
CA LYS A 175 -9.03 2.19 -16.58
C LYS A 175 -9.01 1.97 -18.10
N LYS A 176 -9.75 0.97 -18.60
CA LYS A 176 -9.88 0.71 -20.04
C LYS A 176 -10.58 1.84 -20.79
N ILE A 177 -11.65 2.41 -20.20
CA ILE A 177 -12.36 3.55 -20.78
C ILE A 177 -11.44 4.76 -20.90
N ILE A 178 -10.73 5.12 -19.82
CA ILE A 178 -9.78 6.24 -19.83
C ILE A 178 -8.71 6.01 -20.89
N PHE A 179 -8.13 4.81 -20.95
CA PHE A 179 -7.13 4.47 -21.97
C PHE A 179 -7.69 4.64 -23.39
N GLY A 180 -8.88 4.11 -23.67
CA GLY A 180 -9.54 4.25 -24.97
C GLY A 180 -9.84 5.70 -25.36
N VAL A 181 -10.29 6.53 -24.40
CA VAL A 181 -10.53 7.96 -24.65
C VAL A 181 -9.22 8.68 -24.98
N THR A 182 -8.16 8.42 -24.21
CA THR A 182 -6.85 9.07 -24.43
C THR A 182 -6.26 8.70 -25.79
N THR A 183 -6.31 7.43 -26.19
CA THR A 183 -5.80 6.99 -27.50
C THR A 183 -6.62 7.57 -28.65
N TYR A 184 -7.95 7.65 -28.51
CA TYR A 184 -8.82 8.29 -29.50
C TYR A 184 -8.50 9.78 -29.68
N THR A 185 -8.33 10.54 -28.60
CA THR A 185 -8.00 11.97 -28.68
C THR A 185 -6.63 12.22 -29.30
N LEU A 186 -5.64 11.37 -29.00
CA LEU A 186 -4.31 11.45 -29.60
C LEU A 186 -4.36 11.14 -31.09
N PHE A 187 -5.07 10.08 -31.49
CA PHE A 187 -5.24 9.72 -32.90
C PHE A 187 -5.91 10.84 -33.70
N LYS A 188 -6.98 11.43 -33.15
CA LYS A 188 -7.67 12.58 -33.77
C LYS A 188 -6.74 13.79 -33.90
N GLY A 189 -5.92 14.08 -32.88
CA GLY A 189 -4.95 15.17 -32.90
C GLY A 189 -3.86 14.99 -33.96
N ILE A 190 -3.27 13.78 -34.04
CA ILE A 190 -2.25 13.45 -35.05
C ILE A 190 -2.83 13.56 -36.45
N LYS A 191 -4.05 13.03 -36.68
CA LYS A 191 -4.73 13.13 -37.97
C LYS A 191 -5.03 14.59 -38.34
N GLY A 192 -5.39 15.44 -37.38
CA GLY A 192 -5.61 16.87 -37.59
C GLY A 192 -4.35 17.62 -38.03
N ILE A 193 -3.19 17.29 -37.44
CA ILE A 193 -1.90 17.90 -37.80
C ILE A 193 -1.46 17.42 -39.20
N LEU A 194 -1.63 16.14 -39.51
CA LEU A 194 -1.27 15.57 -40.82
C LEU A 194 -2.15 16.08 -41.97
N LEU A 195 -3.41 16.46 -41.70
CA LEU A 195 -4.32 17.06 -42.70
C LEU A 195 -4.16 18.58 -42.83
N SER A 196 -3.39 19.20 -41.92
CA SER A 196 -3.08 20.63 -41.89
C SER A 196 -1.70 20.97 -42.50
N SER A 197 -0.92 19.96 -42.88
CA SER A 197 0.38 20.07 -43.57
C SER A 197 0.25 19.60 -45.01
#